data_AF-A0A382M032-F1
#
_entry.id   AF-A0A382M032-F1
#
_cell.length_a   1.000
_cell.length_b   1.000
_cell.length_c   1.000
_cell.angle_alpha   90.00
_cell.angle_beta   90.00
_cell.angle_gamma   90.00
#
_symmetry.space_group_name_H-M   'P 1'
#
loop_
_entity.id
_entity.type
_entity.pdbx_description
1 polymer ?
#
loop_
_entity_poly.entity_id
_entity_poly.type
_entity_poly.pdbx_seq_one_letter_code
_entity_poly.pdbx_strand_id
1 'polypeptide(L)' 'MRDRVGFMQGRLSPPVDGRIQAFPRDRWREEFILADEVDLRIMEWTLDQERLLENPLMTV' A
#
# COMPACT_ATOMS: atom_id res chain seq x y z
N MET A 1 14.62 -9.33 -20.29
CA MET A 1 14.00 -8.36 -19.37
C MET A 1 12.96 -9.11 -18.57
N ARG A 2 12.95 -8.99 -17.23
CA ARG A 2 11.82 -9.48 -16.43
C ARG A 2 10.69 -8.46 -16.55
N ASP A 3 9.47 -8.95 -16.69
CA ASP A 3 8.29 -8.09 -16.65
C ASP A 3 8.23 -7.36 -15.30
N ARG A 4 7.96 -6.06 -15.33
CA ARG A 4 7.84 -5.27 -14.10
C ARG A 4 6.44 -5.48 -13.52
N VAL A 5 6.34 -6.40 -12.55
CA VAL A 5 5.09 -6.69 -11.86
C VAL A 5 4.94 -5.81 -10.63
N GLY A 6 3.71 -5.40 -10.35
CA GLY A 6 3.32 -4.63 -9.18
C GLY A 6 1.87 -4.87 -8.82
N PHE A 7 1.41 -4.25 -7.74
CA PHE A 7 0.00 -4.23 -7.39
C PHE A 7 -0.59 -2.84 -7.54
N MET A 8 -1.87 -2.80 -7.91
CA MET A 8 -2.64 -1.57 -8.08
C MET A 8 -3.76 -1.52 -7.05
N GLN A 9 -3.84 -0.41 -6.31
CA GLN A 9 -4.89 -0.14 -5.33
C GLN A 9 -5.12 -1.31 -4.37
N GLY A 10 -4.01 -1.94 -3.97
CA GLY A 10 -3.96 -3.13 -3.15
C GLY A 10 -3.15 -2.89 -1.90
N ARG A 11 -2.84 -3.99 -1.21
CA ARG A 11 -1.90 -4.02 -0.08
C ARG A 11 -1.32 -5.43 0.02
N LEU A 12 -0.12 -5.54 0.57
CA LEU A 12 0.50 -6.82 0.91
C LEU A 12 0.22 -7.21 2.38
N SER A 13 -0.15 -6.25 3.21
CA SER A 13 -0.49 -6.41 4.61
C SER A 13 -1.90 -6.99 4.79
N PRO A 14 -2.25 -7.48 6.00
CA PRO A 14 -3.59 -7.96 6.31
C PRO A 14 -4.71 -6.96 6.01
N PRO A 15 -5.98 -7.42 5.91
CA PRO A 15 -7.12 -6.55 5.73
C PRO A 15 -7.31 -5.49 6.80
N VAL A 16 -7.64 -4.27 6.36
CA VAL A 16 -8.08 -3.15 7.22
C VAL A 16 -9.60 -3.16 7.24
N ASP A 17 -10.20 -3.30 8.42
CA ASP A 17 -11.66 -3.28 8.64
C ASP A 17 -12.48 -4.18 7.71
N GLY A 18 -11.91 -5.31 7.28
CA GLY A 18 -12.55 -6.23 6.32
C GLY A 18 -12.77 -5.65 4.92
N ARG A 19 -12.19 -4.49 4.60
CA ARG A 19 -12.32 -3.86 3.28
C ARG A 19 -11.46 -4.55 2.23
N ILE A 20 -11.96 -4.63 0.99
CA ILE A 20 -11.17 -5.13 -0.15
C ILE A 20 -10.03 -4.14 -0.44
N GLN A 21 -10.34 -2.84 -0.52
CA GLN A 21 -9.35 -1.76 -0.73
C GLN A 21 -9.41 -0.77 0.43
N ALA A 22 -8.25 -0.42 0.96
CA ALA A 22 -8.07 0.54 2.04
C ALA A 22 -6.59 0.89 2.14
N PHE A 23 -6.27 2.09 2.61
CA PHE A 23 -4.90 2.47 2.92
C PHE A 23 -4.43 1.72 4.18
N PRO A 24 -3.27 1.02 4.15
CA PRO A 24 -2.76 0.29 5.32
C PRO A 24 -2.15 1.25 6.36
N ARG A 25 -2.95 2.11 6.98
CA ARG A 25 -2.48 3.24 7.81
C ARG A 25 -1.47 2.87 8.89
N ASP A 26 -1.67 1.73 9.56
CA ASP A 26 -0.77 1.29 10.63
C ASP A 26 0.45 0.51 10.13
N ARG A 27 0.43 0.06 8.86
CA ARG A 27 1.42 -0.86 8.26
C ARG A 27 2.02 -0.38 6.95
N TRP A 28 1.75 0.85 6.50
CA TRP A 28 2.18 1.34 5.18
C TRP A 28 3.70 1.29 4.98
N ARG A 29 4.48 1.38 6.06
CA ARG A 29 5.94 1.22 6.00
C ARG A 29 6.37 -0.24 5.80
N GLU A 30 5.60 -1.19 6.34
CA GLU A 30 5.90 -2.63 6.23
C GLU A 30 5.71 -3.13 4.79
N GLU A 31 4.79 -2.52 4.04
CA GLU A 31 4.55 -2.82 2.64
C GLU A 31 5.81 -2.72 1.77
N PHE A 32 6.74 -1.81 2.05
CA PHE A 32 8.01 -1.71 1.31
C PHE A 32 8.90 -2.94 1.52
N ILE A 33 8.94 -3.45 2.76
CA ILE A 33 9.69 -4.65 3.12
C ILE A 33 9.04 -5.85 2.44
N LEU A 34 7.72 -6.00 2.57
CA LEU A 34 6.96 -7.09 1.95
C LEU A 34 7.13 -7.07 0.42
N ALA A 35 7.07 -5.89 -0.21
CA ALA A 35 7.22 -5.77 -1.66
C ALA A 35 8.63 -6.15 -2.13
N ASP A 36 9.67 -5.81 -1.35
CA ASP A 36 11.05 -6.23 -1.64
C ASP A 36 11.23 -7.75 -1.52
N GLU A 37 10.64 -8.37 -0.49
CA GLU A 37 10.69 -9.83 -0.28
C GLU A 37 10.09 -10.63 -1.45
N VAL A 38 9.10 -10.07 -2.16
CA VAL A 38 8.45 -10.71 -3.31
C VAL A 38 8.85 -10.11 -4.67
N ASP A 39 9.89 -9.28 -4.72
CA ASP A 39 10.41 -8.59 -5.92
C ASP A 39 9.35 -7.76 -6.69
N LEU A 40 8.37 -7.19 -5.97
CA LEU A 40 7.42 -6.23 -6.52
C LEU A 40 8.02 -4.83 -6.40
N ARG A 41 8.29 -4.21 -7.55
CA ARG A 41 8.96 -2.89 -7.63
C ARG A 41 8.01 -1.74 -7.95
N ILE A 42 6.72 -2.04 -8.12
CA ILE A 42 5.67 -1.07 -8.41
C ILE A 42 4.56 -1.29 -7.40
N MET A 43 4.16 -0.20 -6.75
CA MET A 43 3.17 -0.18 -5.69
C MET A 43 2.29 1.05 -5.88
N GLU A 44 0.99 0.83 -5.91
CA GLU A 44 -0.01 1.89 -5.93
C GLU A 44 -1.01 1.62 -4.82
N TRP A 45 -1.13 2.58 -3.90
CA TRP A 45 -2.13 2.53 -2.83
C TRP A 45 -3.34 3.37 -3.17
N THR A 46 -4.50 2.90 -2.70
CA THR A 46 -5.65 3.78 -2.49
C THR A 46 -5.44 4.55 -1.19
N LEU A 47 -5.65 5.86 -1.22
CA LEU A 47 -5.77 6.68 -0.01
C LEU A 47 -7.26 6.84 0.32
N ASP A 48 -7.62 6.53 1.56
CA ASP A 48 -9.00 6.70 2.01
C ASP A 48 -9.35 8.19 2.17
N GLN A 49 -10.55 8.58 1.72
CA GLN A 49 -11.06 9.94 1.91
C GLN A 49 -11.16 10.29 3.40
N GLU A 50 -11.54 9.30 4.21
CA GLU A 50 -11.54 9.41 5.66
C GLU A 50 -10.11 9.61 6.17
N ARG A 51 -9.88 10.76 6.83
CA ARG A 51 -8.57 11.14 7.36
C ARG A 51 -7.48 11.21 6.28
N LEU A 52 -7.85 11.62 5.05
CA LEU A 52 -6.92 11.81 3.95
C LEU A 52 -5.81 12.80 4.32
N LEU A 53 -6.17 13.95 4.92
CA LEU A 53 -5.20 14.97 5.34
C LEU A 53 -4.26 14.52 6.47
N GLU A 54 -4.66 13.49 7.23
CA GLU A 54 -3.82 12.88 8.27
C GLU A 54 -2.95 11.75 7.72
N ASN A 55 -3.09 11.41 6.43
CA ASN A 55 -2.28 10.37 5.82
C ASN A 55 -0.81 10.83 5.81
N PRO A 56 0.13 9.99 6.27
CA PRO A 56 1.56 10.34 6.29
C PRO A 56 2.13 10.68 4.90
N LEU A 57 1.46 10.27 3.83
CA LEU A 57 1.85 10.58 2.45
C LEU A 57 1.34 11.94 1.94
N MET A 58 0.55 12.67 2.74
CA MET A 58 0.09 14.02 2.40
C MET A 58 0.95 15.14 2.99
N THR A 59 1.91 14.80 3.86
CA THR A 59 2.78 15.76 4.55
C THR A 59 4.24 15.69 4.07
N VAL A 60 4.50 15.03 2.95
CA VAL A 60 5.84 14.86 2.38
C VAL A 60 6.27 16.07 1.58
#